data_AF-A0A4Y1ZCA1-F1
#
_entry.id   AF-A0A4Y1ZCA1-F1
#
_cell.length_a   1.000
_cell.length_b   1.000
_cell.length_c   1.000
_cell.angle_alpha   90.00
_cell.angle_beta   90.00
_cell.angle_gamma   90.00
#
_symmetry.space_group_name_H-M   'P 1'
#
loop_
_entity.id
_entity.type
_entity.pdbx_description
1 polymer ?
#
loop_
_entity_poly.entity_id
_entity_poly.type
_entity_poly.pdbx_seq_one_letter_code
_entity_poly.pdbx_strand_id
1 'polypeptide(L)'
;MVKTGEELKQRLPKDENYRIRISDDGWNLAMVAGLPTVNSFTSMVNGSIFEFYQSIGSPRGVKTIIPQEAYGLNPLLSERFYVSTTKVDGEKPFTQFFNGTGWIYVYENKDTLPLGFTYDYYVTESRFQHIPDDDKHLVLLRAVVIRDSDVSKVKNYLIPLPDSQLFTTGKGEYSEDLQARAKEAATTFTRDRRGFTAHIHTNIDKYAFFSVPYDKGWSATVDGAPVQILDADGMMIVPISEGDNPIRFTYRTPGLASGAAIATCSWIVLAVYVYADRLFFRRRAQTTRELSE
;
A
#
# COMPACT_ATOMS: atom_id res chain seq x y z
N MET A 1 15.58 -17.28 -11.99
CA MET A 1 14.97 -16.73 -10.76
C MET A 1 16.10 -16.36 -9.81
N VAL A 2 15.99 -15.32 -9.00
CA VAL A 2 17.09 -14.88 -8.10
C VAL A 2 17.09 -15.77 -6.85
N LYS A 3 18.20 -16.48 -6.57
CA LYS A 3 18.30 -17.45 -5.46
C LYS A 3 17.88 -16.86 -4.11
N THR A 4 18.24 -15.61 -3.82
CA THR A 4 17.81 -14.93 -2.58
C THR A 4 16.28 -14.91 -2.43
N GLY A 5 15.54 -14.61 -3.50
CA GLY A 5 14.07 -14.55 -3.45
C GLY A 5 13.43 -15.92 -3.22
N GLU A 6 14.01 -16.98 -3.77
CA GLU A 6 13.53 -18.36 -3.54
C GLU A 6 13.78 -18.80 -2.09
N GLU A 7 14.97 -18.55 -1.56
CA GLU A 7 15.31 -18.86 -0.16
C GLU A 7 14.41 -18.08 0.82
N LEU A 8 14.14 -16.81 0.54
CA LEU A 8 13.21 -16.01 1.37
C LEU A 8 11.81 -16.61 1.37
N LYS A 9 11.25 -16.98 0.20
CA LYS A 9 9.93 -17.63 0.12
C LYS A 9 9.83 -18.94 0.90
N GLN A 10 10.92 -19.70 0.95
CA GLN A 10 10.95 -20.99 1.63
C GLN A 10 11.05 -20.83 3.15
N ARG A 11 11.75 -19.79 3.61
CA ARG A 11 12.09 -19.61 5.04
C ARG A 11 11.14 -18.69 5.79
N LEU A 12 10.51 -17.73 5.10
CA LEU A 12 9.58 -16.79 5.71
C LEU A 12 8.18 -17.42 5.90
N PRO A 13 7.39 -16.93 6.87
CA PRO A 13 5.99 -17.34 7.02
C PRO A 13 5.21 -17.15 5.72
N LYS A 14 4.31 -18.09 5.42
CA LYS A 14 3.43 -18.03 4.24
C LYS A 14 2.24 -17.07 4.41
N ASP A 15 2.14 -16.43 5.56
CA ASP A 15 1.08 -15.48 5.82
C ASP A 15 1.26 -14.22 4.96
N GLU A 16 0.15 -13.56 4.65
CA GLU A 16 0.11 -12.40 3.76
C GLU A 16 0.02 -11.07 4.52
N ASN A 17 0.00 -11.12 5.85
CA ASN A 17 -0.34 -10.00 6.71
C ASN A 17 0.91 -9.28 7.25
N TYR A 18 2.03 -9.36 6.53
CA TYR A 18 3.24 -8.59 6.79
C TYR A 18 3.92 -8.18 5.49
N ARG A 19 4.95 -7.35 5.63
CA ARG A 19 5.90 -6.93 4.61
C ARG A 19 7.33 -7.15 5.08
N ILE A 20 8.23 -7.29 4.11
CA ILE A 20 9.67 -7.28 4.36
C ILE A 20 10.27 -5.93 3.96
N ARG A 21 11.38 -5.56 4.60
CA ARG A 21 12.26 -4.49 4.17
C ARG A 21 13.57 -5.09 3.70
N ILE A 22 14.08 -4.64 2.57
CA ILE A 22 15.38 -5.10 2.04
C ILE A 22 16.40 -3.96 2.11
N SER A 23 17.62 -4.25 2.55
CA SER A 23 18.74 -3.30 2.59
C SER A 23 19.16 -2.80 1.19
N ASP A 24 20.05 -1.80 1.16
CA ASP A 24 20.30 -0.86 0.05
C ASP A 24 20.85 -1.40 -1.29
N ASP A 25 20.85 -2.71 -1.55
CA ASP A 25 21.26 -3.29 -2.85
C ASP A 25 20.15 -4.13 -3.53
N GLY A 26 18.97 -4.21 -2.91
CA GLY A 26 17.94 -5.17 -3.28
C GLY A 26 16.51 -4.64 -3.33
N TRP A 27 16.27 -3.32 -3.51
CA TRP A 27 14.93 -2.72 -3.43
C TRP A 27 13.83 -3.45 -4.20
N ASN A 28 14.14 -3.95 -5.40
CA ASN A 28 13.15 -4.64 -6.24
C ASN A 28 13.23 -6.17 -6.13
N LEU A 29 14.12 -6.72 -5.31
CA LEU A 29 14.26 -8.16 -5.12
C LEU A 29 12.96 -8.77 -4.59
N ALA A 30 12.33 -8.12 -3.61
CA ALA A 30 11.03 -8.55 -3.09
C ALA A 30 9.96 -8.55 -4.19
N MET A 31 9.92 -7.51 -5.02
CA MET A 31 8.97 -7.42 -6.15
C MET A 31 9.19 -8.54 -7.16
N VAL A 32 10.44 -8.82 -7.55
CA VAL A 32 10.79 -9.92 -8.47
C VAL A 32 10.44 -11.28 -7.85
N ALA A 33 10.62 -11.41 -6.54
CA ALA A 33 10.19 -12.59 -5.81
C ALA A 33 8.66 -12.63 -5.65
N GLY A 34 7.92 -11.53 -5.74
CA GLY A 34 6.50 -11.51 -5.36
C GLY A 34 6.30 -11.66 -3.85
N LEU A 35 7.23 -11.13 -3.05
CA LEU A 35 7.11 -10.99 -1.61
C LEU A 35 6.59 -9.56 -1.29
N PRO A 36 5.63 -9.40 -0.37
CA PRO A 36 5.20 -8.07 0.06
C PRO A 36 6.35 -7.28 0.67
N THR A 37 6.52 -6.02 0.26
CA THR A 37 7.65 -5.18 0.70
C THR A 37 7.23 -3.77 1.05
N VAL A 38 7.91 -3.15 2.02
CA VAL A 38 7.73 -1.74 2.37
C VAL A 38 8.50 -0.80 1.46
N ASN A 39 9.58 -1.28 0.83
CA ASN A 39 10.45 -0.46 -0.01
C ASN A 39 10.54 -0.98 -1.45
N SER A 40 10.70 -0.04 -2.39
CA SER A 40 10.83 -0.30 -3.83
C SER A 40 11.63 0.81 -4.52
N PHE A 41 12.17 0.51 -5.70
CA PHE A 41 12.78 1.44 -6.63
C PHE A 41 11.96 1.45 -7.93
N THR A 42 10.98 2.33 -8.05
CA THR A 42 10.14 2.48 -9.25
C THR A 42 9.37 3.81 -9.24
N SER A 43 9.10 4.34 -10.43
CA SER A 43 8.22 5.50 -10.65
C SER A 43 6.75 5.12 -10.82
N MET A 44 6.42 3.83 -10.90
CA MET A 44 5.06 3.32 -11.15
C MET A 44 4.26 3.03 -9.87
N VAL A 45 4.59 3.72 -8.77
CA VAL A 45 3.84 3.61 -7.51
C VAL A 45 2.62 4.53 -7.51
N ASN A 46 1.71 4.32 -6.55
CA ASN A 46 0.56 5.19 -6.40
C ASN A 46 0.96 6.63 -5.98
N GLY A 47 0.23 7.64 -6.45
CA GLY A 47 0.48 9.04 -6.13
C GLY A 47 0.40 9.34 -4.62
N SER A 48 -0.51 8.69 -3.91
CA SER A 48 -0.73 8.89 -2.48
C SER A 48 0.47 8.50 -1.62
N ILE A 49 1.35 7.62 -2.12
CA ILE A 49 2.56 7.24 -1.39
C ILE A 49 3.55 8.42 -1.30
N PHE A 50 3.53 9.33 -2.28
CA PHE A 50 4.37 10.52 -2.25
C PHE A 50 3.89 11.50 -1.18
N GLU A 51 2.58 11.66 -1.04
CA GLU A 51 1.93 12.44 0.03
C GLU A 51 2.34 11.91 1.41
N PHE A 52 2.19 10.60 1.65
CA PHE A 52 2.62 9.95 2.89
C PHE A 52 4.10 10.18 3.21
N TYR A 53 5.00 9.91 2.26
CA TYR A 53 6.44 10.05 2.52
C TYR A 53 6.87 11.51 2.67
N GLN A 54 6.20 12.44 1.99
CA GLN A 54 6.41 13.87 2.16
C GLN A 54 5.91 14.35 3.53
N SER A 55 4.77 13.83 4.00
CA SER A 55 4.18 14.25 5.28
C SER A 55 5.10 13.93 6.46
N ILE A 56 5.82 12.81 6.42
CA ILE A 56 6.76 12.36 7.46
C ILE A 56 8.20 12.87 7.31
N GLY A 57 8.45 13.87 6.45
CA GLY A 57 9.79 14.43 6.29
C GLY A 57 10.78 13.55 5.51
N SER A 58 10.31 12.51 4.82
CA SER A 58 11.16 11.63 3.99
C SER A 58 10.68 11.55 2.53
N PRO A 59 10.67 12.66 1.77
CA PRO A 59 10.07 12.70 0.44
C PRO A 59 10.58 11.61 -0.49
N ARG A 60 9.65 10.92 -1.14
CA ARG A 60 9.97 9.83 -2.06
C ARG A 60 10.28 10.38 -3.44
N GLY A 61 11.46 10.03 -3.97
CA GLY A 61 11.75 10.14 -5.41
C GLY A 61 11.26 8.88 -6.14
N VAL A 62 12.19 8.16 -6.77
CA VAL A 62 11.93 6.81 -7.32
C VAL A 62 12.15 5.69 -6.31
N LYS A 63 12.87 5.99 -5.22
CA LYS A 63 13.26 5.05 -4.16
C LYS A 63 12.49 5.37 -2.88
N THR A 64 11.98 4.34 -2.23
CA THR A 64 11.48 4.44 -0.85
C THR A 64 12.65 4.44 0.13
N ILE A 65 12.74 5.50 0.94
CA ILE A 65 13.66 5.63 2.07
C ILE A 65 12.81 5.66 3.33
N ILE A 66 13.09 4.74 4.26
CA ILE A 66 12.47 4.75 5.59
C ILE A 66 13.58 5.17 6.57
N PRO A 67 13.48 6.36 7.18
CA PRO A 67 14.48 6.85 8.12
C PRO A 67 14.70 5.85 9.26
N GLN A 68 15.93 5.71 9.74
CA GLN A 68 16.26 4.70 10.77
C GLN A 68 15.68 5.10 12.14
N GLU A 69 15.66 6.40 12.39
CA GLU A 69 15.08 7.09 13.53
C GLU A 69 13.54 6.97 13.57
N ALA A 70 12.89 6.78 12.42
CA ALA A 70 11.43 6.68 12.31
C ALA A 70 10.90 5.28 12.63
N TYR A 71 11.31 4.72 13.78
CA TYR A 71 11.06 3.32 14.15
C TYR A 71 9.57 2.96 14.26
N GLY A 72 8.70 3.93 14.51
CA GLY A 72 7.24 3.75 14.53
C GLY A 72 6.63 3.42 13.16
N LEU A 73 7.36 3.65 12.06
CA LEU A 73 6.91 3.26 10.72
C LEU A 73 6.99 1.75 10.51
N ASN A 74 7.90 1.05 11.17
CA ASN A 74 8.05 -0.39 11.00
C ASN A 74 6.75 -1.14 11.34
N PRO A 75 6.14 -0.95 12.53
CA PRO A 75 4.84 -1.55 12.85
C PRO A 75 3.70 -0.99 11.99
N LEU A 76 3.65 0.32 11.74
CA LEU A 76 2.62 0.98 10.92
C LEU A 76 2.54 0.41 9.49
N LEU A 77 3.70 0.11 8.90
CA LEU A 77 3.84 -0.45 7.55
C LEU A 77 3.79 -1.99 7.53
N SER A 78 3.55 -2.62 8.68
CA SER A 78 3.57 -4.08 8.85
C SER A 78 4.91 -4.71 8.47
N GLU A 79 6.02 -4.01 8.70
CA GLU A 79 7.37 -4.53 8.49
C GLU A 79 7.71 -5.56 9.57
N ARG A 80 7.64 -6.84 9.19
CA ARG A 80 8.00 -7.95 10.08
C ARG A 80 9.44 -8.42 9.92
N PHE A 81 9.97 -8.37 8.70
CA PHE A 81 11.32 -8.89 8.47
C PHE A 81 12.20 -7.87 7.77
N TYR A 82 13.37 -7.63 8.35
CA TYR A 82 14.44 -6.84 7.74
C TYR A 82 15.50 -7.78 7.15
N VAL A 83 15.77 -7.65 5.85
CA VAL A 83 16.71 -8.47 5.10
C VAL A 83 17.96 -7.63 4.81
N SER A 84 19.12 -8.10 5.25
CA SER A 84 20.41 -7.41 5.13
C SER A 84 21.50 -8.31 4.57
N THR A 85 22.42 -7.73 3.80
CA THR A 85 23.68 -8.35 3.37
C THR A 85 24.81 -8.19 4.41
N THR A 86 24.61 -7.30 5.38
CA THR A 86 25.55 -7.03 6.48
C THR A 86 24.96 -7.55 7.78
N LYS A 87 25.78 -8.28 8.53
CA LYS A 87 25.39 -8.76 9.87
C LYS A 87 25.33 -7.57 10.84
N VAL A 88 24.20 -7.44 11.52
CA VAL A 88 24.03 -6.51 12.64
C VAL A 88 24.66 -7.13 13.90
N ASP A 89 25.57 -6.38 14.53
CA ASP A 89 26.23 -6.81 15.75
C ASP A 89 25.27 -6.80 16.94
N GLY A 90 25.38 -7.81 17.81
CA GLY A 90 24.51 -7.95 18.98
C GLY A 90 23.10 -8.49 18.69
N GLU A 91 22.68 -8.57 17.42
CA GLU A 91 21.37 -9.11 17.05
C GLU A 91 21.46 -10.53 16.48
N LYS A 92 20.54 -11.40 16.92
CA LYS A 92 20.41 -12.76 16.39
C LYS A 92 19.45 -12.77 15.20
N PRO A 93 19.89 -13.16 13.99
CA PRO A 93 18.98 -13.31 12.86
C PRO A 93 17.90 -14.36 13.12
N PHE A 94 16.69 -14.10 12.63
CA PHE A 94 15.61 -15.08 12.50
C PHE A 94 16.04 -16.25 11.60
N THR A 95 16.66 -15.95 10.46
CA THR A 95 17.34 -16.92 9.60
C THR A 95 18.53 -16.27 8.91
N GLN A 96 19.48 -17.08 8.47
CA GLN A 96 20.58 -16.65 7.60
C GLN A 96 20.90 -17.73 6.56
N PHE A 97 21.37 -17.34 5.39
CA PHE A 97 21.75 -18.28 4.32
C PHE A 97 22.75 -17.66 3.34
N PHE A 98 23.52 -18.51 2.66
CA PHE A 98 24.43 -18.08 1.60
C PHE A 98 23.76 -18.18 0.23
N ASN A 99 23.58 -17.05 -0.44
CA ASN A 99 22.86 -16.98 -1.72
C ASN A 99 23.75 -17.28 -2.95
N GLY A 100 25.01 -17.66 -2.76
CA GLY A 100 25.98 -17.89 -3.83
C GLY A 100 26.98 -16.74 -4.02
N THR A 101 26.60 -15.50 -3.66
CA THR A 101 27.49 -14.32 -3.75
C THR A 101 27.83 -13.75 -2.38
N GLY A 102 26.95 -13.89 -1.39
CA GLY A 102 27.14 -13.38 -0.05
C GLY A 102 26.19 -14.01 0.96
N TRP A 103 26.43 -13.68 2.23
CA TRP A 103 25.53 -14.03 3.31
C TRP A 103 24.33 -13.08 3.34
N ILE A 104 23.16 -13.64 3.55
CA ILE A 104 21.91 -12.91 3.77
C ILE A 104 21.47 -13.18 5.20
N TYR A 105 21.18 -12.10 5.92
CA TYR A 105 20.70 -12.11 7.30
C TYR A 105 19.27 -11.57 7.31
N VAL A 106 18.38 -12.27 7.99
CA VAL A 106 16.98 -11.86 8.14
C VAL A 106 16.70 -11.67 9.61
N TYR A 107 16.22 -10.50 9.98
CA TYR A 107 15.86 -10.12 11.35
C TYR A 107 14.34 -10.02 11.46
N GLU A 108 13.78 -10.42 12.60
CA GLU A 108 12.34 -10.34 12.85
C GLU A 108 12.03 -9.18 13.81
N ASN A 109 11.15 -8.29 13.37
CA ASN A 109 10.56 -7.25 14.19
C ASN A 109 9.34 -7.81 14.94
N LYS A 110 9.43 -7.82 16.27
CA LYS A 110 8.36 -8.34 17.14
C LYS A 110 7.20 -7.38 17.33
N ASP A 111 7.41 -6.10 17.04
CA ASP A 111 6.41 -5.04 17.24
C ASP A 111 5.42 -4.93 16.07
N THR A 112 5.50 -5.84 15.09
CA THR A 112 4.72 -5.78 13.85
C THR A 112 3.20 -5.76 14.09
N LEU A 113 2.51 -4.83 13.45
CA LEU A 113 1.05 -4.83 13.32
C LEU A 113 0.59 -5.44 11.97
N PRO A 114 -0.56 -6.13 11.93
CA PRO A 114 -1.28 -6.43 10.70
C PRO A 114 -1.44 -5.23 9.76
N LEU A 115 -1.69 -5.49 8.47
CA LEU A 115 -1.91 -4.41 7.49
C LEU A 115 -3.15 -3.56 7.78
N GLY A 116 -4.10 -4.08 8.56
CA GLY A 116 -5.30 -3.36 8.96
C GLY A 116 -5.53 -3.40 10.46
N PHE A 117 -5.94 -2.27 11.04
CA PHE A 117 -6.25 -2.09 12.46
C PHE A 117 -7.09 -0.82 12.67
N THR A 118 -7.62 -0.59 13.87
CA THR A 118 -8.47 0.58 14.17
C THR A 118 -7.72 1.68 14.92
N TYR A 119 -8.30 2.88 14.89
CA TYR A 119 -7.89 4.01 15.73
C TYR A 119 -9.06 4.48 16.58
N ASP A 120 -8.74 5.01 17.75
CA ASP A 120 -9.69 5.76 18.59
C ASP A 120 -9.58 7.27 18.35
N TYR A 121 -8.38 7.72 18.00
CA TYR A 121 -8.06 9.13 17.83
C TYR A 121 -7.83 9.51 16.37
N TYR A 122 -8.17 10.76 16.05
CA TYR A 122 -7.74 11.40 14.81
C TYR A 122 -6.97 12.69 15.08
N VAL A 123 -6.12 13.07 14.13
CA VAL A 123 -5.49 14.38 14.03
C VAL A 123 -5.80 14.97 12.66
N THR A 124 -6.04 16.28 12.57
CA THR A 124 -6.24 16.91 11.25
C THR A 124 -4.92 16.99 10.49
N GLU A 125 -4.98 16.91 9.17
CA GLU A 125 -3.82 17.12 8.29
C GLU A 125 -3.10 18.44 8.63
N SER A 126 -3.86 19.53 8.77
CA SER A 126 -3.32 20.83 9.19
C SER A 126 -2.52 20.76 10.49
N ARG A 127 -3.01 20.04 11.50
CA ARG A 127 -2.33 19.91 12.79
C ARG A 127 -1.12 18.97 12.69
N PHE A 128 -1.24 17.88 11.95
CA PHE A 128 -0.16 16.92 11.72
C PHE A 128 1.05 17.56 11.04
N GLN A 129 0.83 18.45 10.08
CA GLN A 129 1.90 19.18 9.39
C GLN A 129 2.76 20.07 10.32
N HIS A 130 2.21 20.53 11.46
CA HIS A 130 2.93 21.35 12.43
C HIS A 130 3.72 20.53 13.46
N ILE A 131 3.62 19.20 13.43
CA ILE A 131 4.38 18.30 14.30
C ILE A 131 5.81 18.18 13.75
N PRO A 132 6.86 18.17 14.60
CA PRO A 132 8.22 17.89 14.14
C PRO A 132 8.31 16.53 13.44
N ASP A 133 9.11 16.44 12.36
CA ASP A 133 9.23 15.21 11.57
C ASP A 133 9.69 14.01 12.42
N ASP A 134 10.55 14.25 13.41
CA ASP A 134 11.05 13.24 14.36
C ASP A 134 9.94 12.61 15.22
N ASP A 135 8.81 13.29 15.42
CA ASP A 135 7.69 12.79 16.25
C ASP A 135 6.55 12.19 15.42
N LYS A 136 6.44 12.56 14.13
CA LYS A 136 5.31 12.18 13.27
C LYS A 136 5.09 10.68 13.19
N HIS A 137 6.17 9.90 13.15
CA HIS A 137 6.07 8.45 13.05
C HIS A 137 5.44 7.78 14.28
N LEU A 138 5.47 8.43 15.44
CA LEU A 138 4.83 7.94 16.68
C LEU A 138 3.39 8.42 16.76
N VAL A 139 3.13 9.66 16.33
CA VAL A 139 1.76 10.19 16.21
C VAL A 139 0.93 9.32 15.26
N LEU A 140 1.51 8.84 14.16
CA LEU A 140 0.84 7.92 13.22
C LEU A 140 0.44 6.58 13.85
N LEU A 141 1.07 6.12 14.93
CA LEU A 141 0.62 4.94 15.67
C LEU A 141 -0.52 5.24 16.64
N ARG A 142 -0.63 6.50 17.07
CA ARG A 142 -1.61 6.95 18.06
C ARG A 142 -2.93 7.39 17.43
N ALA A 143 -2.85 8.14 16.34
CA ALA A 143 -3.99 8.76 15.71
C ALA A 143 -3.91 8.64 14.20
N VAL A 144 -5.08 8.48 13.57
CA VAL A 144 -5.20 8.54 12.12
C VAL A 144 -5.21 9.99 11.67
N VAL A 145 -4.45 10.31 10.62
CA VAL A 145 -4.45 11.65 10.02
C VAL A 145 -5.65 11.77 9.09
N ILE A 146 -6.46 12.80 9.29
CA ILE A 146 -7.69 13.04 8.52
C ILE A 146 -7.60 14.42 7.87
N ARG A 147 -7.93 14.50 6.59
CA ARG A 147 -8.06 15.79 5.89
C ARG A 147 -9.05 16.68 6.62
N ASP A 148 -8.75 17.97 6.73
CA ASP A 148 -9.62 18.94 7.40
C ASP A 148 -11.06 18.94 6.83
N SER A 149 -11.23 18.68 5.52
CA SER A 149 -12.53 18.57 4.86
C SER A 149 -13.33 17.33 5.25
N ASP A 150 -12.67 16.25 5.68
CA ASP A 150 -13.30 14.96 5.99
C ASP A 150 -13.63 14.78 7.47
N VAL A 151 -13.26 15.74 8.34
CA VAL A 151 -13.53 15.71 9.79
C VAL A 151 -15.02 15.47 10.08
N SER A 152 -15.91 16.10 9.32
CA SER A 152 -17.35 15.94 9.49
C SER A 152 -17.86 14.50 9.32
N LYS A 153 -17.12 13.66 8.59
CA LYS A 153 -17.44 12.24 8.34
C LYS A 153 -16.97 11.32 9.46
N VAL A 154 -15.95 11.71 10.20
CA VAL A 154 -15.30 10.86 11.22
C VAL A 154 -15.57 11.30 12.66
N LYS A 155 -15.98 12.56 12.90
CA LYS A 155 -16.12 13.14 14.25
C LYS A 155 -17.08 12.42 15.21
N ASN A 156 -17.96 11.57 14.69
CA ASN A 156 -18.89 10.76 15.51
C ASN A 156 -18.31 9.39 15.87
N TYR A 157 -17.17 9.01 15.29
CA TYR A 157 -16.53 7.70 15.42
C TYR A 157 -15.12 7.81 16.02
N LEU A 158 -14.43 8.93 15.78
CA LEU A 158 -13.06 9.18 16.23
C LEU A 158 -13.02 10.42 17.13
N ILE A 159 -12.16 10.36 18.14
CA ILE A 159 -11.96 11.44 19.10
C ILE A 159 -10.78 12.32 18.63
N PRO A 160 -10.87 13.65 18.68
CA PRO A 160 -9.70 14.49 18.39
C PRO A 160 -8.57 14.20 19.39
N LEU A 161 -7.36 13.91 18.90
CA LEU A 161 -6.21 13.65 19.76
C LEU A 161 -5.89 14.88 20.63
N PRO A 162 -5.92 14.82 21.97
CA PRO A 162 -5.62 15.97 22.83
C PRO A 162 -4.19 16.49 22.65
N ASP A 163 -3.98 17.81 22.82
CA ASP A 163 -2.63 18.42 22.72
C ASP A 163 -1.64 17.86 23.75
N SER A 164 -2.12 17.52 24.95
CA SER A 164 -1.31 16.88 25.99
C SER A 164 -0.77 15.51 25.59
N GLN A 165 -1.37 14.86 24.60
CA GLN A 165 -0.96 13.55 24.09
C GLN A 165 -0.23 13.64 22.74
N LEU A 166 0.03 14.84 22.21
CA LEU A 166 0.68 14.99 20.90
C LEU A 166 2.18 14.70 20.97
N PHE A 167 2.82 15.06 22.09
CA PHE A 167 4.27 14.99 22.29
C PHE A 167 4.70 13.99 23.38
N THR A 168 3.78 13.14 23.86
CA THR A 168 4.12 12.05 24.78
C THR A 168 4.56 10.84 23.96
N THR A 169 5.74 10.96 23.36
CA THR A 169 6.32 10.02 22.38
C THR A 169 7.44 9.16 22.97
N GLY A 170 7.36 8.85 24.27
CA GLY A 170 8.31 8.00 24.98
C GLY A 170 8.18 6.50 24.66
N LYS A 171 9.15 5.70 25.14
CA LYS A 171 9.16 4.23 24.96
C LYS A 171 7.96 3.53 25.61
N GLY A 172 7.43 4.06 26.71
CA GLY A 172 6.27 3.48 27.39
C GLY A 172 5.01 3.63 26.55
N GLU A 173 4.79 4.83 26.02
CA GLU A 173 3.64 5.18 25.22
C GLU A 173 3.66 4.51 23.85
N TYR A 174 4.84 4.32 23.24
CA TYR A 174 5.00 3.50 22.04
C TYR A 174 4.44 2.08 22.23
N SER A 175 4.77 1.42 23.34
CA SER A 175 4.24 0.08 23.65
C SER A 175 2.73 0.10 23.87
N GLU A 176 2.18 1.16 24.47
CA GLU A 176 0.73 1.31 24.67
C GLU A 176 -0.01 1.48 23.35
N ASP A 177 0.51 2.32 22.45
CA ASP A 177 -0.08 2.53 21.12
C ASP A 177 -0.08 1.22 20.31
N LEU A 178 1.03 0.47 20.32
CA LEU A 178 1.08 -0.85 19.68
C LEU A 178 0.04 -1.82 20.24
N GLN A 179 -0.07 -1.91 21.57
CA GLN A 179 -1.05 -2.77 22.21
C GLN A 179 -2.48 -2.35 21.87
N ALA A 180 -2.75 -1.03 21.79
CA ALA A 180 -4.05 -0.51 21.40
C ALA A 180 -4.42 -0.94 19.97
N ARG A 181 -3.49 -0.82 19.00
CA ARG A 181 -3.75 -1.24 17.61
C ARG A 181 -3.82 -2.76 17.47
N ALA A 182 -3.00 -3.50 18.19
CA ALA A 182 -3.01 -4.97 18.14
C ALA A 182 -4.31 -5.59 18.66
N LYS A 183 -5.02 -4.93 19.60
CA LYS A 183 -6.31 -5.41 20.14
C LYS A 183 -7.41 -5.49 19.09
N GLU A 184 -7.45 -4.53 18.16
CA GLU A 184 -8.46 -4.41 17.11
C GLU A 184 -7.79 -4.44 15.73
N ALA A 185 -6.89 -5.40 15.54
CA ALA A 185 -6.19 -5.62 14.28
C ALA A 185 -6.87 -6.71 13.42
N ALA A 186 -6.56 -6.72 12.13
CA ALA A 186 -7.07 -7.70 11.19
C ALA A 186 -6.63 -9.12 11.57
N THR A 187 -7.60 -9.98 11.84
CA THR A 187 -7.38 -11.40 12.18
C THR A 187 -6.99 -12.22 10.96
N THR A 188 -7.44 -11.81 9.78
CA THR A 188 -7.07 -12.39 8.50
C THR A 188 -6.81 -11.29 7.46
N PHE A 189 -5.92 -11.57 6.53
CA PHE A 189 -5.62 -10.72 5.39
C PHE A 189 -5.24 -11.60 4.20
N THR A 190 -6.00 -11.54 3.11
CA THR A 190 -5.77 -12.36 1.91
C THR A 190 -5.87 -11.51 0.65
N ARG A 191 -4.91 -11.65 -0.27
CA ARG A 191 -4.93 -10.95 -1.56
C ARG A 191 -5.45 -11.82 -2.68
N ASP A 192 -6.04 -11.16 -3.67
CA ASP A 192 -6.34 -11.77 -4.97
C ASP A 192 -5.93 -10.81 -6.10
N ARG A 193 -6.18 -11.22 -7.35
CA ARG A 193 -5.78 -10.45 -8.54
C ARG A 193 -6.45 -9.07 -8.64
N ARG A 194 -7.51 -8.83 -7.90
CA ARG A 194 -8.31 -7.61 -7.94
C ARG A 194 -8.29 -6.85 -6.62
N GLY A 195 -7.61 -7.30 -5.57
CA GLY A 195 -7.57 -6.57 -4.31
C GLY A 195 -7.27 -7.46 -3.12
N PHE A 196 -7.93 -7.19 -1.99
CA PHE A 196 -7.72 -7.95 -0.75
C PHE A 196 -8.98 -7.98 0.11
N THR A 197 -9.04 -9.00 0.98
CA THR A 197 -10.05 -9.17 2.01
C THR A 197 -9.38 -9.19 3.37
N ALA A 198 -9.98 -8.54 4.35
CA ALA A 198 -9.56 -8.57 5.74
C ALA A 198 -10.76 -8.72 6.67
N HIS A 199 -10.53 -9.26 7.86
CA HIS A 199 -11.56 -9.37 8.91
C HIS A 199 -11.08 -8.65 10.16
N ILE A 200 -11.85 -7.68 10.63
CA ILE A 200 -11.56 -6.92 11.85
C ILE A 200 -12.77 -7.06 12.79
N HIS A 201 -12.50 -7.37 14.05
CA HIS A 201 -13.50 -7.33 15.10
C HIS A 201 -13.33 -6.03 15.89
N THR A 202 -14.43 -5.32 16.18
CA THR A 202 -14.41 -4.14 17.04
C THR A 202 -15.64 -4.12 17.96
N ASN A 203 -15.53 -3.47 19.11
CA ASN A 203 -16.60 -3.42 20.11
C ASN A 203 -17.52 -2.21 19.96
N ILE A 204 -17.21 -1.27 19.07
CA ILE A 204 -18.03 -0.08 18.78
C ILE A 204 -17.84 0.32 17.31
N ASP A 205 -18.75 1.13 16.78
CA ASP A 205 -18.59 1.70 15.44
C ASP A 205 -17.33 2.60 15.35
N LYS A 206 -16.46 2.33 14.37
CA LYS A 206 -15.18 3.04 14.17
C LYS A 206 -14.79 3.11 12.69
N TYR A 207 -13.54 3.51 12.43
CA TYR A 207 -12.88 3.33 11.14
C TYR A 207 -11.77 2.28 11.25
N ALA A 208 -11.72 1.38 10.28
CA ALA A 208 -10.57 0.54 10.03
C ALA A 208 -9.58 1.26 9.12
N PHE A 209 -8.33 1.35 9.57
CA PHE A 209 -7.20 1.78 8.77
C PHE A 209 -6.54 0.61 8.09
N PHE A 210 -6.09 0.84 6.87
CA PHE A 210 -5.27 -0.08 6.11
C PHE A 210 -4.03 0.66 5.64
N SER A 211 -2.87 0.09 5.97
CA SER A 211 -1.55 0.52 5.51
C SER A 211 -1.35 0.22 4.02
N VAL A 212 -2.28 0.62 3.17
CA VAL A 212 -2.31 0.38 1.72
C VAL A 212 -2.55 1.74 1.05
N PRO A 213 -1.71 2.14 0.09
CA PRO A 213 -1.84 3.45 -0.54
C PRO A 213 -3.23 3.68 -1.17
N TYR A 214 -3.83 4.83 -0.86
CA TYR A 214 -5.07 5.31 -1.45
C TYR A 214 -4.96 5.50 -2.97
N ASP A 215 -6.01 5.18 -3.71
CA ASP A 215 -6.11 5.43 -5.15
C ASP A 215 -7.57 5.54 -5.56
N LYS A 216 -7.85 6.33 -6.60
CA LYS A 216 -9.20 6.45 -7.20
C LYS A 216 -9.71 5.13 -7.81
N GLY A 217 -8.81 4.19 -8.11
CA GLY A 217 -9.14 2.86 -8.61
C GLY A 217 -9.63 1.90 -7.53
N TRP A 218 -9.51 2.24 -6.25
CA TRP A 218 -10.03 1.41 -5.16
C TRP A 218 -11.53 1.64 -4.91
N SER A 219 -12.18 0.55 -4.53
CA SER A 219 -13.55 0.50 -4.01
C SER A 219 -13.57 -0.46 -2.83
N ALA A 220 -14.44 -0.23 -1.84
CA ALA A 220 -14.52 -1.06 -0.65
C ALA A 220 -15.96 -1.44 -0.31
N THR A 221 -16.12 -2.62 0.26
CA THR A 221 -17.37 -3.08 0.88
C THR A 221 -17.10 -3.58 2.29
N VAL A 222 -18.00 -3.28 3.21
CA VAL A 222 -18.02 -3.78 4.59
C VAL A 222 -19.34 -4.50 4.75
N ASP A 223 -19.31 -5.77 5.18
CA ASP A 223 -20.50 -6.64 5.19
C ASP A 223 -21.22 -6.73 3.84
N GLY A 224 -20.45 -6.65 2.75
CA GLY A 224 -20.96 -6.65 1.38
C GLY A 224 -21.64 -5.35 0.94
N ALA A 225 -21.85 -4.38 1.84
CA ALA A 225 -22.38 -3.06 1.52
C ALA A 225 -21.25 -2.12 1.05
N PRO A 226 -21.43 -1.36 -0.06
CA PRO A 226 -20.45 -0.38 -0.50
C PRO A 226 -20.23 0.74 0.53
N VAL A 227 -18.97 1.04 0.81
CA VAL A 227 -18.58 2.13 1.72
C VAL A 227 -17.64 3.13 1.04
N GLN A 228 -17.62 4.35 1.55
CA GLN A 228 -16.66 5.36 1.10
C GLN A 228 -15.29 5.10 1.72
N ILE A 229 -14.26 5.03 0.88
CA ILE A 229 -12.86 5.06 1.31
C ILE A 229 -12.46 6.51 1.52
N LEU A 230 -11.91 6.83 2.70
CA LEU A 230 -11.27 8.12 2.95
C LEU A 230 -9.76 7.98 2.87
N ASP A 231 -9.12 9.08 2.48
CA ASP A 231 -7.67 9.20 2.40
C ASP A 231 -7.13 9.67 3.75
N ALA A 232 -6.26 8.85 4.34
CA ALA A 232 -5.65 9.07 5.63
C ALA A 232 -4.13 9.19 5.46
N ASP A 233 -3.68 10.40 5.10
CA ASP A 233 -2.27 10.72 4.82
C ASP A 233 -1.66 9.76 3.78
N GLY A 234 -2.38 9.55 2.68
CA GLY A 234 -1.96 8.69 1.58
C GLY A 234 -2.32 7.21 1.74
N MET A 235 -2.92 6.82 2.86
CA MET A 235 -3.41 5.46 3.15
C MET A 235 -4.95 5.39 3.14
N MET A 236 -5.52 4.20 3.28
CA MET A 236 -6.97 4.00 3.18
C MET A 236 -7.62 3.76 4.54
N ILE A 237 -8.77 4.40 4.77
CA ILE A 237 -9.65 4.08 5.90
C ILE A 237 -11.09 3.85 5.43
N VAL A 238 -11.83 2.98 6.12
CA VAL A 238 -13.24 2.67 5.87
C VAL A 238 -14.02 2.55 7.17
N PRO A 239 -15.30 2.97 7.21
CA PRO A 239 -16.13 2.81 8.40
C PRO A 239 -16.42 1.33 8.64
N ILE A 240 -16.45 0.93 9.91
CA ILE A 240 -16.80 -0.42 10.37
C ILE A 240 -17.78 -0.31 11.54
N SER A 241 -18.60 -1.33 11.73
CA SER A 241 -19.61 -1.38 12.79
C SER A 241 -19.16 -2.27 13.95
N GLU A 242 -19.81 -2.14 15.11
CA GLU A 242 -19.64 -3.11 16.20
C GLU A 242 -19.82 -4.57 15.71
N GLY A 243 -18.91 -5.45 16.12
CA GLY A 243 -18.90 -6.86 15.76
C GLY A 243 -17.82 -7.24 14.74
N ASP A 244 -18.07 -8.33 14.02
CA ASP A 244 -17.16 -8.87 13.00
C ASP A 244 -17.40 -8.19 11.65
N ASN A 245 -16.35 -7.58 11.11
CA ASN A 245 -16.40 -6.82 9.87
C ASN A 245 -15.57 -7.52 8.78
N PRO A 246 -16.17 -8.30 7.88
CA PRO A 246 -15.56 -8.69 6.61
C PRO A 246 -15.45 -7.48 5.69
N ILE A 247 -14.21 -7.06 5.43
CA ILE A 247 -13.87 -5.89 4.63
C ILE A 247 -13.22 -6.35 3.33
N ARG A 248 -13.76 -5.91 2.20
CA ARG A 248 -13.25 -6.26 0.87
C ARG A 248 -12.90 -5.01 0.09
N PHE A 249 -11.63 -4.88 -0.27
CA PHE A 249 -11.15 -3.87 -1.21
C PHE A 249 -11.00 -4.47 -2.61
N THR A 250 -11.47 -3.74 -3.62
CA THR A 250 -11.37 -4.10 -5.03
C THR A 250 -10.79 -2.96 -5.84
N TYR A 251 -9.69 -3.23 -6.54
CA TYR A 251 -8.97 -2.34 -7.43
C TYR A 251 -9.39 -2.54 -8.89
N ARG A 252 -9.58 -1.41 -9.57
CA ARG A 252 -9.69 -1.36 -11.03
C ARG A 252 -8.88 -0.17 -11.53
N THR A 253 -7.93 -0.43 -12.41
CA THR A 253 -7.10 0.61 -13.03
C THR A 253 -7.98 1.71 -13.65
N PRO A 254 -7.90 2.95 -13.16
CA PRO A 254 -8.63 4.08 -13.73
C PRO A 254 -8.29 4.25 -15.22
N GLY A 255 -9.32 4.49 -16.04
CA GLY A 255 -9.15 4.69 -17.48
C GLY A 255 -8.91 3.43 -18.32
N LEU A 256 -8.69 2.25 -17.72
CA LEU A 256 -8.46 1.01 -18.48
C LEU A 256 -9.63 0.68 -19.44
N ALA A 257 -10.87 0.86 -18.98
CA ALA A 257 -12.06 0.62 -19.81
C ALA A 257 -12.17 1.63 -20.96
N SER A 258 -11.94 2.92 -20.67
CA SER A 258 -11.96 3.98 -21.68
C SER A 258 -10.84 3.79 -22.71
N GLY A 259 -9.64 3.41 -22.26
CA GLY A 259 -8.50 3.10 -23.12
C GLY A 259 -8.77 1.89 -24.03
N ALA A 260 -9.36 0.82 -23.49
CA ALA A 260 -9.77 -0.34 -24.28
C ALA A 260 -10.82 0.02 -25.34
N ALA A 261 -11.78 0.88 -25.00
CA ALA A 261 -12.77 1.38 -25.95
C ALA A 261 -12.13 2.20 -27.08
N ILE A 262 -11.24 3.15 -26.76
CA ILE A 262 -10.52 3.96 -27.75
C ILE A 262 -9.65 3.08 -28.66
N ALA A 263 -8.93 2.10 -28.08
CA ALA A 263 -8.11 1.18 -28.85
C ALA A 263 -8.97 0.35 -29.82
N THR A 264 -10.13 -0.15 -29.37
CA THR A 264 -11.07 -0.91 -30.20
C THR A 264 -11.61 -0.07 -31.35
N CYS A 265 -12.05 1.16 -31.08
CA CYS A 265 -12.51 2.09 -32.11
C CYS A 265 -11.40 2.43 -33.12
N SER A 266 -10.17 2.64 -32.66
CA SER A 266 -9.01 2.91 -33.52
C SER A 266 -8.70 1.72 -34.43
N TRP A 267 -8.78 0.50 -33.91
CA TRP A 267 -8.64 -0.73 -34.68
C TRP A 267 -9.73 -0.87 -35.75
N ILE A 268 -10.98 -0.53 -35.42
CA ILE A 268 -12.10 -0.54 -36.39
C ILE A 268 -11.84 0.48 -37.50
N VAL A 269 -11.45 1.70 -37.16
CA VAL A 269 -11.13 2.75 -38.15
C VAL A 269 -9.97 2.34 -39.04
N LEU A 270 -8.90 1.79 -38.46
CA LEU A 270 -7.74 1.29 -39.22
C LEU A 270 -8.14 0.14 -40.16
N ALA A 271 -8.96 -0.80 -39.68
CA ALA A 271 -9.47 -1.88 -40.50
C ALA A 271 -10.27 -1.33 -41.68
N VAL A 272 -11.22 -0.42 -41.44
CA VAL A 272 -12.02 0.23 -42.49
C VAL A 272 -11.12 0.94 -43.51
N TYR A 273 -10.10 1.68 -43.07
CA TYR A 273 -9.15 2.35 -43.94
C TYR A 273 -8.40 1.37 -44.85
N VAL A 274 -7.81 0.30 -44.29
CA VAL A 274 -7.06 -0.71 -45.05
C VAL A 274 -7.96 -1.48 -46.03
N TYR A 275 -9.19 -1.81 -45.62
CA TYR A 275 -10.13 -2.53 -46.50
C TYR A 275 -10.71 -1.63 -47.60
N ALA A 276 -10.99 -0.36 -47.31
CA ALA A 276 -11.41 0.61 -48.30
C ALA A 276 -10.32 0.78 -49.37
N ASP A 277 -9.06 0.95 -48.97
CA ASP A 277 -7.94 1.12 -49.90
C ASP A 277 -7.80 -0.10 -50.83
N ARG A 278 -7.90 -1.32 -50.30
CA ARG A 278 -7.91 -2.55 -51.12
C ARG A 278 -9.08 -2.64 -52.10
N LEU A 279 -10.27 -2.16 -51.72
CA LEU A 279 -11.43 -2.13 -52.60
C LEU A 279 -11.28 -1.06 -53.70
N PHE A 280 -10.75 0.11 -53.37
CA PHE A 280 -10.52 1.19 -54.34
C PHE A 280 -9.34 0.88 -55.29
N PHE A 281 -8.26 0.28 -54.83
CA PHE A 281 -7.16 -0.17 -55.70
C PHE A 281 -7.58 -1.29 -56.66
N ARG A 282 -8.41 -2.25 -56.22
CA ARG A 282 -8.96 -3.29 -57.11
C ARG A 282 -9.82 -2.68 -58.22
N ARG A 283 -10.61 -1.65 -57.92
CA ARG A 283 -11.42 -0.93 -58.92
C ARG A 283 -10.55 -0.14 -59.91
N ARG A 284 -9.52 0.59 -59.44
CA ARG A 284 -8.59 1.30 -60.33
C ARG A 284 -7.83 0.38 -61.28
N ALA A 285 -7.39 -0.78 -60.82
CA ALA A 285 -6.69 -1.76 -61.65
C ALA A 285 -7.59 -2.39 -62.74
N GLN A 286 -8.90 -2.53 -62.50
CA GLN A 286 -9.85 -2.99 -63.52
C GLN A 286 -10.12 -1.92 -64.58
N THR A 287 -10.33 -0.65 -64.18
CA THR A 287 -10.59 0.45 -65.12
C THR A 287 -9.41 0.74 -66.06
N THR A 288 -8.17 0.58 -65.61
CA THR A 288 -6.99 0.76 -66.49
C THR A 288 -6.85 -0.35 -67.54
N ARG A 289 -7.39 -1.55 -67.29
CA ARG A 289 -7.35 -2.68 -68.23
C ARG A 289 -8.35 -2.51 -69.37
N GLU A 290 -9.55 -2.01 -69.07
CA GLU A 290 -10.61 -1.74 -70.06
C GLU A 290 -10.31 -0.55 -70.99
N LEU A 291 -9.42 0.37 -70.59
CA LEU A 291 -8.97 1.50 -71.43
C LEU A 291 -7.76 1.17 -72.32
N SER A 292 -7.19 -0.03 -72.19
CA SER A 292 -6.02 -0.50 -72.96
C SER A 292 -6.32 -1.60 -73.98
N GLU A 293 -7.59 -2.03 -74.07
CA GLU A 293 -8.13 -2.89 -75.15
C GLU A 293 -8.92 -2.03 -76.15
#